data_AF-X0ZPT5-F1
#
_entry.id   AF-X0ZPT5-F1
#
_cell.length_a   1.000
_cell.length_b   1.000
_cell.length_c   1.000
_cell.angle_alpha   90.00
_cell.angle_beta   90.00
_cell.angle_gamma   90.00
#
_symmetry.space_group_name_H-M   'P 1'
#
loop_
_entity.id
_entity.type
_entity.pdbx_description
1 polymer ?
#
loop_
_entity_poly.entity_id
_entity_poly.type
_entity_poly.pdbx_seq_one_letter_code
_entity_poly.pdbx_strand_id
1 'polypeptide(L)' 'MKFIVDCMLGKLAKWLKILGFDALFFSKIEDSELLVLAQKERRILLTRDNGLIEKCRDVRNLFIESEDWP' A
#
# COMPACT_ATOMS: atom_id res chain seq x y z
N MET A 1 -0.92 7.57 -11.53
CA MET A 1 -0.52 7.39 -10.11
C MET A 1 0.15 6.04 -9.95
N LYS A 2 1.15 5.95 -9.06
CA LYS A 2 1.84 4.70 -8.74
C LYS A 2 1.57 4.31 -7.30
N PHE A 3 1.16 3.08 -7.08
CA PHE A 3 0.84 2.53 -5.78
C PHE A 3 1.78 1.39 -5.42
N ILE A 4 1.99 1.23 -4.13
CA ILE A 4 2.53 0.02 -3.52
C ILE A 4 1.54 -0.39 -2.43
N VAL A 5 1.10 -1.63 -2.49
CA VAL A 5 -0.04 -2.12 -1.72
C VAL A 5 0.44 -3.22 -0.79
N ASP A 6 0.12 -3.07 0.49
CA ASP A 6 0.43 -4.07 1.51
C ASP A 6 -0.36 -5.39 1.28
N CYS A 7 0.07 -6.47 1.93
CA CYS A 7 -0.49 -7.81 1.74
C CYS A 7 -1.99 -7.92 2.13
N MET A 8 -2.47 -7.10 3.05
CA MET A 8 -3.85 -7.02 3.53
C MET A 8 -4.83 -6.49 2.47
N LEU A 9 -4.33 -5.75 1.48
CA LEU A 9 -5.14 -5.07 0.48
C LEU A 9 -5.04 -5.72 -0.92
N GLY A 10 -4.80 -7.04 -0.98
CA GLY A 10 -4.65 -7.77 -2.25
C GLY A 10 -5.84 -7.64 -3.21
N LYS A 11 -7.08 -7.60 -2.70
CA LYS A 11 -8.28 -7.36 -3.53
C LYS A 11 -8.26 -5.95 -4.16
N LEU A 12 -7.85 -4.94 -3.39
CA LEU A 12 -7.72 -3.56 -3.88
C LEU A 12 -6.59 -3.46 -4.91
N ALA A 13 -5.44 -4.10 -4.66
CA ALA A 13 -4.34 -4.15 -5.63
C ALA A 13 -4.78 -4.72 -6.98
N LYS A 14 -5.59 -5.79 -6.97
CA LYS A 14 -6.17 -6.37 -8.18
C LYS A 14 -7.04 -5.36 -8.93
N TRP A 15 -7.94 -4.66 -8.25
CA TRP A 15 -8.80 -3.66 -8.87
C TRP A 15 -8.02 -2.47 -9.43
N LEU A 16 -7.00 -1.98 -8.71
CA LEU A 16 -6.12 -0.93 -9.21
C LEU A 16 -5.46 -1.32 -10.53
N LYS A 17 -4.95 -2.55 -10.63
CA LYS A 17 -4.37 -3.07 -11.89
C LYS A 17 -5.40 -3.16 -13.01
N ILE A 18 -6.62 -3.65 -12.73
CA ILE A 18 -7.72 -3.74 -13.71
C ILE A 18 -8.08 -2.35 -14.25
N LEU A 19 -8.10 -1.34 -13.39
CA LEU A 19 -8.39 0.06 -13.75
C LEU A 19 -7.21 0.77 -14.44
N GLY A 20 -6.09 0.08 -14.68
CA GLY A 20 -4.92 0.62 -15.39
C GLY A 20 -3.95 1.41 -14.52
N PHE A 21 -4.04 1.34 -13.20
CA PHE A 21 -3.05 1.95 -12.32
C PHE A 21 -1.79 1.08 -12.19
N ASP A 22 -0.63 1.73 -12.11
CA ASP A 22 0.62 1.08 -11.75
C ASP A 22 0.60 0.75 -10.24
N ALA A 23 0.30 -0.50 -9.90
CA ALA A 23 0.23 -0.97 -8.52
C ALA A 23 1.16 -2.17 -8.30
N LEU A 24 2.15 -2.00 -7.42
CA LEU A 24 2.94 -3.10 -6.90
C LEU A 24 2.22 -3.73 -5.71
N PHE A 25 2.25 -5.06 -5.65
CA PHE A 25 1.68 -5.85 -4.57
C PHE A 25 2.60 -7.02 -4.29
N PHE A 26 2.89 -7.25 -3.02
CA PHE A 26 3.72 -8.35 -2.57
C PHE A 26 2.94 -9.16 -1.53
N SER A 27 2.76 -10.45 -1.79
CA SER A 27 2.12 -11.35 -0.83
C SER A 27 2.98 -11.61 0.40
N LYS A 28 4.30 -11.45 0.27
CA LYS A 28 5.29 -11.49 1.35
C LYS A 28 6.39 -10.48 1.02
N ILE A 29 6.59 -9.52 1.92
CA ILE A 29 7.68 -8.55 1.90
C ILE A 29 7.77 -7.97 3.32
N GLU A 30 8.96 -7.60 3.77
CA GLU A 30 9.10 -6.93 5.04
C GLU A 30 8.66 -5.46 4.94
N ASP A 31 8.07 -4.91 6.01
CA ASP A 31 7.64 -3.50 6.08
C ASP A 31 8.75 -2.53 5.66
N SER A 32 9.99 -2.78 6.11
CA SER A 32 11.17 -1.98 5.80
C SER A 32 11.45 -1.94 4.30
N GLU A 33 11.43 -3.08 3.63
CA GLU A 33 11.64 -3.20 2.20
C GLU A 33 10.51 -2.56 1.40
N LEU A 34 9.27 -2.74 1.85
CA LEU A 34 8.09 -2.10 1.26
C LEU A 34 8.22 -0.57 1.30
N LEU A 35 8.61 -0.01 2.45
CA LEU A 35 8.80 1.44 2.62
C LEU A 35 9.97 1.97 1.78
N VAL A 36 11.09 1.25 1.74
CA VAL A 36 12.24 1.62 0.90
C VAL A 36 11.85 1.66 -0.58
N LEU A 37 11.12 0.66 -1.07
CA LEU A 37 10.61 0.65 -2.44
C LEU A 37 9.63 1.79 -2.70
N ALA A 38 8.71 2.03 -1.75
CA ALA A 38 7.75 3.12 -1.84
C ALA A 38 8.45 4.47 -2.01
N GLN A 39 9.47 4.73 -1.19
CA GLN A 39 10.26 5.95 -1.22
C GLN A 39 11.07 6.07 -2.51
N LYS A 40 11.84 5.02 -2.85
CA LYS A 40 12.74 4.99 -4.01
C LYS A 40 11.99 5.21 -5.31
N GLU A 41 10.81 4.59 -5.46
CA GLU A 41 10.00 4.68 -6.68
C GLU A 41 8.93 5.79 -6.63
N ARG A 42 8.88 6.56 -5.54
CA ARG A 42 7.90 7.62 -5.29
C ARG A 42 6.46 7.12 -5.43
N ARG A 43 6.17 5.94 -4.88
CA ARG A 43 4.85 5.30 -4.86
C ARG A 43 4.08 5.72 -3.62
N ILE A 44 2.75 5.75 -3.75
CA ILE A 44 1.84 5.94 -2.63
C ILE A 44 1.62 4.57 -1.97
N LEU A 45 1.98 4.44 -0.70
CA LEU A 45 1.68 3.27 0.10
C LEU A 45 0.17 3.22 0.39
N LEU A 46 -0.46 2.11 0.05
CA LEU A 46 -1.81 1.78 0.50
C LEU A 46 -1.70 0.70 1.58
N THR A 47 -2.19 1.01 2.78
CA THR A 47 -2.22 0.04 3.87
C THR A 47 -3.41 0.21 4.80
N ARG A 48 -3.83 -0.89 5.45
CA ARG A 48 -4.74 -0.88 6.61
C ARG A 48 -4.01 -1.16 7.93
N ASP A 49 -2.71 -1.42 7.89
CA ASP A 49 -1.91 -1.68 9.07
C ASP A 49 -1.46 -0.36 9.74
N ASN A 50 -2.01 -0.09 10.92
CA ASN A 50 -1.64 1.06 11.74
C ASN A 50 -0.16 1.06 12.13
N GLY A 51 0.41 -0.12 12.45
CA GLY A 51 1.81 -0.25 12.81
C GLY A 51 2.74 0.07 11.65
N LEU A 52 2.32 -0.22 10.40
CA LEU A 52 3.07 0.18 9.21
C LEU A 52 2.99 1.70 8.98
N ILE A 53 1.83 2.33 9.20
CA ILE A 53 1.68 3.78 9.10
C ILE A 53 2.57 4.52 10.10
N GLU A 54 2.66 4.04 11.35
CA GLU A 54 3.52 4.65 12.37
C GLU A 54 5.01 4.63 11.98
N LYS A 55 5.45 3.60 11.24
CA LYS A 55 6.82 3.48 10.70
C LYS A 55 7.01 4.33 9.43
N CYS A 56 5.94 4.72 8.77
CA CYS A 56 5.91 5.38 7.46
C CYS A 56 6.04 6.92 7.57
N ARG A 57 7.15 7.43 8.13
CA ARG A 57 7.33 8.89 8.33
C ARG A 57 7.56 9.69 7.04
N ASP A 58 8.33 9.15 6.10
CA ASP A 58 8.79 9.88 4.90
C ASP A 58 8.24 9.33 3.58
N VAL A 59 7.18 8.52 3.65
CA VAL A 59 6.54 7.89 2.49
C VAL A 59 5.11 8.40 2.38
N ARG A 60 4.73 8.85 1.17
CA ARG A 60 3.33 9.21 0.89
C ARG A 60 2.48 7.98 1.07
N ASN A 61 1.44 8.09 1.89
CA ASN A 61 0.57 6.98 2.22
C ASN A 61 -0.90 7.38 2.19
N LEU A 62 -1.76 6.39 2.01
CA LEU A 62 -3.20 6.47 2.22
C LEU A 62 -3.59 5.28 3.10
N PHE A 63 -4.12 5.58 4.27
CA PHE A 63 -4.69 4.57 5.15
C PHE A 63 -6.08 4.18 4.64
N ILE A 64 -6.32 2.88 4.50
CA ILE A 64 -7.59 2.34 4.03
C ILE A 64 -8.37 1.80 5.21
N GLU A 65 -9.32 2.58 5.69
CA GLU A 65 -10.25 2.17 6.74
C GLU A 65 -11.07 0.96 6.29
N SER A 66 -11.53 0.17 7.27
CA SER A 66 -12.56 -0.83 6.99
C SER A 66 -13.90 -0.12 6.91
N GLU A 67 -14.70 -0.43 5.90
CA GLU A 67 -16.09 -0.01 5.91
C GLU A 67 -16.83 -0.83 6.99
N ASP A 68 -17.34 -0.15 8.01
CA ASP A 68 -18.37 -0.70 8.87
C ASP A 68 -19.70 -0.60 8.12
N TRP A 69 -20.07 -1.68 7.43
CA TRP A 69 -21.39 -1.76 6.79
C TRP A 69 -22.44 -2.10 7.87
N PRO A 70 -23.49 -1.27 8.05
CA PRO A 70 -24.53 -1.51 9.06
C PRO A 70 -25.42 -2.72 8.76
#